data_AF-A0A1G0KTF3-F1
#
_entry.id   AF-A0A1G0KTF3-F1
#
_cell.length_a   1.000
_cell.length_b   1.000
_cell.length_c   1.000
_cell.angle_alpha   90.00
_cell.angle_beta   90.00
_cell.angle_gamma   90.00
#
_symmetry.space_group_name_H-M   'P 1'
#
loop_
_entity.id
_entity.type
_entity.pdbx_description
1 polymer ?
#
loop_
_entity_poly.entity_id
_entity_poly.type
_entity_poly.pdbx_seq_one_letter_code
_entity_poly.pdbx_strand_id
1 'polypeptide(L)'
;MFKTSLRCLQISFFDSGPGLASRATGQPTIDIGLADERLALVECLKKNVTTKGEVGAGQGLPNVLSELRNVGGMMRIRSGRHSIFNAFRPDDDTIDLFDFQDWGSTKLDCVEGAVISILIPLRK
;
A
#
# COMPACT_ATOMS: atom_id res chain seq x y z
N MET A 1 -32.38 -12.33 5.66
CA MET A 1 -30.96 -11.95 5.74
C MET A 1 -30.76 -10.76 4.80
N PHE A 2 -30.67 -9.53 5.32
CA PHE A 2 -30.49 -8.36 4.45
C PHE A 2 -29.09 -8.40 3.85
N LYS A 3 -29.00 -8.63 2.54
CA LYS A 3 -27.75 -8.51 1.79
C LYS A 3 -27.50 -7.00 1.60
N THR A 4 -26.86 -6.37 2.57
CA THR A 4 -26.38 -5.00 2.41
C THR A 4 -25.25 -5.03 1.38
N SER A 5 -25.53 -4.53 0.18
CA SER A 5 -24.50 -4.33 -0.83
C SER A 5 -23.48 -3.32 -0.29
N LEU A 6 -22.20 -3.71 -0.22
CA LEU A 6 -21.13 -2.75 0.02
C LEU A 6 -21.03 -1.84 -1.20
N ARG A 7 -21.27 -0.54 -1.01
CA ARG A 7 -21.00 0.48 -2.03
C ARG A 7 -19.64 1.06 -1.72
N CYS A 8 -18.73 1.01 -2.68
CA CYS A 8 -17.39 1.56 -2.54
C CYS A 8 -16.97 2.28 -3.82
N LEU A 9 -16.11 3.27 -3.66
CA LEU A 9 -15.31 3.86 -4.72
C LEU A 9 -13.93 3.20 -4.69
N GLN A 10 -13.50 2.64 -5.81
CA GLN A 10 -12.12 2.17 -5.98
C GLN A 10 -11.39 3.10 -6.93
N ILE A 11 -10.20 3.53 -6.52
CA ILE A 11 -9.26 4.29 -7.35
C ILE A 11 -7.98 3.47 -7.42
N SER A 12 -7.49 3.22 -8.64
CA SER A 12 -6.26 2.46 -8.86
C SER A 12 -5.27 3.27 -9.68
N PHE A 13 -4.04 3.37 -9.19
CA PHE A 13 -2.89 3.95 -9.87
C PHE A 13 -1.98 2.80 -10.27
N PHE A 14 -1.52 2.80 -11.52
CA PHE A 14 -0.58 1.80 -12.00
C PHE A 14 0.51 2.45 -12.84
N ASP A 15 1.70 1.90 -12.74
CA ASP A 15 2.87 2.27 -13.52
C ASP A 15 3.61 1.01 -14.00
N SER A 16 4.50 1.20 -14.98
CA SER A 16 5.36 0.16 -15.54
C SER A 16 6.84 0.40 -15.22
N GLY A 17 7.13 1.06 -14.09
CA GLY A 17 8.50 1.29 -13.65
C GLY A 17 9.20 0.03 -13.12
N PRO A 18 10.37 0.16 -12.48
CA PRO A 18 11.10 -1.00 -11.94
C PRO A 18 10.39 -1.70 -10.76
N GLY A 19 9.36 -1.08 -10.19
CA GLY A 19 8.70 -1.53 -8.97
C GLY A 19 9.34 -0.94 -7.70
N LEU A 20 8.60 -0.99 -6.60
CA LEU A 20 8.90 -0.23 -5.38
C LEU A 20 10.18 -0.73 -4.69
N ALA A 21 10.30 -2.04 -4.47
CA ALA A 21 11.48 -2.64 -3.85
C ALA A 21 12.73 -2.49 -4.74
N SER A 22 12.60 -2.72 -6.05
CA SER A 22 13.71 -2.52 -6.99
C SER A 22 14.19 -1.07 -7.03
N ARG A 23 13.27 -0.10 -7.07
CA ARG A 23 13.62 1.32 -7.02
C ARG A 23 14.28 1.71 -5.71
N ALA A 24 13.83 1.15 -4.59
CA ALA A 24 14.37 1.47 -3.26
C ALA A 24 15.77 0.88 -3.01
N THR A 25 16.05 -0.30 -3.58
CA THR A 25 17.31 -1.03 -3.40
C THR A 25 18.33 -0.74 -4.49
N GLY A 26 17.89 -0.27 -5.66
CA GLY A 26 18.73 -0.15 -6.85
C GLY A 26 19.06 -1.50 -7.51
N GLN A 27 18.39 -2.58 -7.10
CA GLN A 27 18.62 -3.94 -7.61
C GLN A 27 17.39 -4.44 -8.37
N PRO A 28 17.54 -5.27 -9.42
CA PRO A 28 16.40 -5.96 -10.03
C PRO A 28 15.67 -6.84 -9.01
N THR A 29 14.33 -6.82 -9.02
CA THR A 29 13.51 -7.60 -8.07
C THR A 29 13.86 -9.10 -8.04
N ILE A 30 14.25 -9.66 -9.19
CA ILE A 30 14.62 -11.06 -9.33
C ILE A 30 15.87 -11.44 -8.50
N ASP A 31 16.77 -10.48 -8.27
CA ASP A 31 18.03 -10.68 -7.54
C ASP A 31 17.87 -10.49 -6.03
N ILE A 32 16.72 -9.99 -5.57
CA ILE A 32 16.43 -9.77 -4.15
C ILE A 32 15.79 -11.04 -3.58
N GLY A 33 16.11 -11.42 -2.34
CA GLY A 33 15.38 -12.47 -1.63
C GLY A 33 13.91 -12.09 -1.37
N LEU A 34 12.99 -13.05 -1.31
CA LEU A 34 11.56 -12.74 -1.15
C LEU A 34 11.27 -11.95 0.15
N ALA A 35 11.91 -12.32 1.25
CA ALA A 35 11.76 -11.63 2.53
C ALA A 35 12.41 -10.23 2.51
N ASP A 36 13.59 -10.09 1.91
CA ASP A 36 14.27 -8.80 1.79
C ASP A 36 13.51 -7.85 0.87
N GLU A 37 12.90 -8.37 -0.19
CA GLU A 37 12.01 -7.60 -1.07
C GLU A 37 10.79 -7.08 -0.30
N ARG A 38 10.22 -7.91 0.59
CA ARG A 38 9.06 -7.53 1.44
C ARG A 38 9.43 -6.43 2.41
N LEU A 39 10.60 -6.54 3.04
CA LEU A 39 11.14 -5.52 3.93
C LEU A 39 11.40 -4.22 3.17
N ALA A 40 12.09 -4.30 2.03
CA ALA A 40 12.36 -3.14 1.17
C ALA A 40 11.07 -2.46 0.70
N LEU A 41 10.04 -3.24 0.34
CA LEU A 41 8.72 -2.72 -0.02
C LEU A 41 8.10 -1.91 1.12
N VAL A 42 8.02 -2.45 2.34
CA VAL A 42 7.40 -1.71 3.46
C VAL A 42 8.25 -0.52 3.91
N GLU A 43 9.56 -0.69 3.96
CA GLU A 43 10.46 0.40 4.35
C GLU A 43 10.44 1.54 3.34
N CYS A 44 10.27 1.27 2.04
CA CYS A 44 10.15 2.37 1.06
C CYS A 44 8.85 3.17 1.24
N LEU A 45 7.75 2.54 1.68
CA LEU A 45 6.51 3.24 2.00
C LEU A 45 6.68 4.19 3.19
N LYS A 46 7.46 3.78 4.20
CA LYS A 46 7.82 4.63 5.34
C LYS A 46 8.84 5.72 4.96
N LYS A 47 9.78 5.45 4.05
CA LYS A 47 10.80 6.42 3.61
C LYS A 47 10.28 7.46 2.61
N ASN A 48 9.26 7.13 1.83
CA ASN A 48 8.53 8.10 1.00
C ASN A 48 7.75 9.13 1.86
N VAL A 49 7.79 9.01 3.19
CA VAL A 49 7.42 10.05 4.17
C VAL A 49 8.49 11.16 4.25
N THR A 50 9.74 10.83 3.92
CA THR A 50 10.90 11.70 4.07
C THR A 50 11.62 11.89 2.74
N THR A 51 11.01 12.62 1.82
CA THR A 51 11.73 13.19 0.67
C THR A 51 11.49 14.69 0.59
N LYS A 52 12.52 15.42 1.01
CA LYS A 52 12.79 16.88 0.91
C LYS A 52 12.21 17.76 2.01
N GLY A 53 13.11 18.45 2.72
CA GLY A 53 12.83 19.46 3.75
C GLY A 53 12.32 20.78 3.19
N GLU A 54 11.24 20.72 2.42
CA GLU A 54 10.42 21.89 2.10
C GLU A 54 9.05 21.70 2.76
N VAL A 55 8.57 22.76 3.42
CA VAL A 55 7.30 22.79 4.15
C VAL A 55 6.16 22.41 3.20
N GLY A 56 5.71 21.15 3.24
CA GLY A 56 4.58 20.65 2.46
C GLY A 56 4.84 19.43 1.55
N ALA A 57 6.09 18.99 1.36
CA ALA A 57 6.40 17.80 0.55
C ALA A 57 6.80 16.60 1.44
N GLY A 58 6.17 15.44 1.24
CA GLY A 58 6.53 14.18 1.93
C GLY A 58 5.42 13.54 2.76
N GLN A 59 4.28 14.19 3.03
CA GLN A 59 3.20 13.59 3.85
C GLN A 59 2.14 12.83 3.05
N GLY A 60 2.35 12.61 1.74
CA GLY A 60 1.31 12.09 0.84
C GLY A 60 0.72 10.75 1.29
N LEU A 61 1.56 9.74 1.52
CA LEU A 61 1.09 8.42 1.91
C LEU A 61 0.56 8.36 3.36
N PRO A 62 1.23 8.93 4.38
CA PRO A 62 0.67 9.03 5.73
C PRO A 62 -0.70 9.69 5.75
N ASN A 63 -0.88 10.81 5.05
CA ASN A 63 -2.16 11.51 5.01
C ASN A 63 -3.24 10.64 4.36
N VAL A 64 -2.93 9.96 3.25
CA VAL A 64 -3.87 9.02 2.62
C VAL A 64 -4.25 7.89 3.58
N LEU A 65 -3.28 7.31 4.31
CA LEU A 65 -3.55 6.23 5.27
C LEU A 65 -4.39 6.72 6.46
N SER A 66 -4.12 7.93 6.96
CA SER A 66 -4.93 8.58 8.01
C SER A 66 -6.36 8.83 7.55
N GLU A 67 -6.56 9.35 6.33
CA GLU A 67 -7.90 9.55 5.78
C GLU A 67 -8.63 8.22 5.55
N LEU A 68 -7.90 7.18 5.09
CA LEU A 68 -8.46 5.85 4.99
C LEU A 68 -8.86 5.29 6.35
N ARG A 69 -8.10 5.57 7.42
CA ARG A 69 -8.51 5.21 8.77
C ARG A 69 -9.82 5.87 9.17
N ASN A 70 -9.92 7.19 8.99
CA ASN A 70 -11.12 7.96 9.33
C ASN A 70 -12.39 7.44 8.65
N VAL A 71 -12.29 7.04 7.37
CA VAL A 71 -13.45 6.57 6.60
C VAL A 71 -13.69 5.05 6.67
N GLY A 72 -12.80 4.29 7.32
CA GLY A 72 -12.82 2.82 7.33
C GLY A 72 -12.53 2.21 5.96
N GLY A 73 -11.59 2.81 5.23
CA GLY A 73 -11.14 2.39 3.91
C GLY A 73 -9.98 1.41 3.94
N MET A 74 -9.48 1.08 2.75
CA MET A 74 -8.39 0.14 2.56
C MET A 74 -7.45 0.60 1.46
N MET A 75 -6.16 0.33 1.62
CA MET A 75 -5.16 0.41 0.56
C MET A 75 -4.60 -0.98 0.26
N ARG A 76 -4.43 -1.31 -1.01
CA ARG A 76 -3.70 -2.48 -1.48
C ARG A 76 -2.58 -2.05 -2.42
N ILE A 77 -1.41 -2.66 -2.28
CA ILE A 77 -0.23 -2.41 -3.11
C ILE A 77 0.26 -3.73 -3.69
N ARG A 78 0.37 -3.83 -5.01
CA ARG A 78 1.01 -4.94 -5.74
C ARG A 78 2.27 -4.41 -6.42
N SER A 79 3.43 -4.96 -6.10
CA SER A 79 4.70 -4.66 -6.79
C SER A 79 5.65 -5.85 -6.64
N GLY A 80 6.46 -6.14 -7.67
CA GLY A 80 7.43 -7.23 -7.62
C GLY A 80 6.78 -8.61 -7.45
N ARG A 81 7.08 -9.33 -6.36
CA ARG A 81 6.45 -10.62 -6.00
C ARG A 81 5.48 -10.49 -4.82
N HIS A 82 5.19 -9.27 -4.38
CA HIS A 82 4.36 -8.99 -3.21
C HIS A 82 3.04 -8.31 -3.55
N SER A 83 2.01 -8.66 -2.79
CA SER A 83 0.73 -7.97 -2.72
C SER A 83 0.39 -7.77 -1.25
N ILE A 84 0.44 -6.52 -0.79
CA ILE A 84 0.20 -6.15 0.60
C ILE A 84 -1.02 -5.24 0.71
N PHE A 85 -1.64 -5.17 1.88
CA PHE A 85 -2.76 -4.29 2.13
C PHE A 85 -2.76 -3.77 3.57
N ASN A 86 -3.39 -2.61 3.76
CA ASN A 86 -3.80 -2.13 5.07
C ASN A 86 -5.28 -1.74 5.00
N ALA A 87 -6.08 -2.24 5.93
CA ALA A 87 -7.52 -2.03 5.98
C ALA A 87 -7.90 -1.52 7.36
N PHE A 88 -8.62 -0.40 7.39
CA PHE A 88 -8.97 0.26 8.62
C PHE A 88 -10.44 0.07 8.95
N ARG A 89 -10.73 0.06 10.25
CA ARG A 89 -12.08 0.19 10.77
C ARG A 89 -12.24 1.61 11.30
N PRO A 90 -13.43 2.21 11.15
CA PRO A 90 -13.71 3.49 11.80
C PRO A 90 -13.50 3.35 13.30
N ASP A 91 -12.93 4.38 13.92
CA ASP A 91 -12.73 4.48 15.37
C ASP A 91 -11.77 3.44 15.97
N ASP A 92 -10.97 2.76 15.14
CA ASP A 92 -9.89 1.86 15.58
C ASP A 92 -8.52 2.52 15.41
N ASP A 93 -8.14 3.32 16.41
CA ASP A 93 -6.85 4.01 16.46
C ASP A 93 -5.68 3.12 16.93
N THR A 94 -5.94 1.85 17.21
CA THR A 94 -4.91 0.92 17.71
C THR A 94 -4.02 0.35 16.59
N ILE A 95 -4.48 0.41 15.34
CA ILE A 95 -3.79 -0.15 14.17
C ILE A 95 -2.75 0.85 13.66
N ASP A 96 -1.46 0.49 13.63
CA ASP A 96 -0.41 1.31 13.03
C ASP A 96 -0.68 1.57 11.53
N LEU A 97 -0.46 2.82 11.07
CA LEU A 97 -0.77 3.22 9.68
C LEU A 97 0.00 2.39 8.64
N PHE A 98 1.18 1.89 9.00
CA PHE A 98 2.07 1.13 8.13
C PHE A 98 2.11 -0.37 8.47
N ASP A 99 1.15 -0.87 9.27
CA ASP A 99 0.98 -2.31 9.52
C ASP A 99 0.36 -3.03 8.31
N PHE A 100 1.09 -3.04 7.21
CA PHE A 100 0.68 -3.72 5.99
C PHE A 100 0.79 -5.23 6.16
N GLN A 101 -0.32 -5.92 5.90
CA GLN A 101 -0.42 -7.38 5.88
C GLN A 101 -0.29 -7.93 4.46
N ASP A 102 0.09 -9.19 4.34
CA ASP A 102 0.14 -9.88 3.05
C ASP A 102 -1.29 -10.25 2.61
N TRP A 103 -1.64 -9.95 1.36
CA TRP A 103 -2.98 -10.22 0.79
C TRP A 103 -3.31 -11.72 0.70
N GLY A 104 -2.29 -12.58 0.72
CA GLY A 104 -2.45 -14.03 0.69
C GLY A 104 -1.14 -14.74 1.01
N SER A 105 -1.23 -16.05 1.21
CA SER A 105 -0.08 -16.90 1.57
C SER A 105 0.70 -17.46 0.37
N THR A 106 0.16 -17.31 -0.85
CA THR A 106 0.78 -17.83 -2.07
C THR A 106 1.83 -16.88 -2.59
N LYS A 107 3.01 -17.42 -2.94
CA LYS A 107 4.03 -16.69 -3.70
C LYS A 107 3.44 -16.23 -5.04
N LEU A 108 3.61 -14.95 -5.35
CA LEU A 108 3.22 -14.39 -6.65
C LEU A 108 4.42 -14.36 -7.60
N ASP A 109 4.14 -14.43 -8.90
CA ASP A 109 5.15 -14.21 -9.92
C ASP A 109 5.67 -12.76 -9.88
N CYS A 110 6.90 -12.57 -10.35
CA CYS A 110 7.50 -11.25 -10.41
C CYS A 110 6.82 -10.41 -11.50
N VAL A 111 6.41 -9.19 -11.15
CA VAL A 111 5.91 -8.20 -12.11
C VAL A 111 6.69 -6.90 -11.97
N GLU A 112 6.85 -6.19 -13.08
CA GLU A 112 7.36 -4.82 -13.08
C GLU A 112 6.26 -3.84 -12.65
N GLY A 113 6.69 -2.66 -12.22
CA GLY A 113 5.83 -1.56 -11.83
C GLY A 113 5.15 -1.77 -10.48
N ALA A 114 4.11 -0.98 -10.27
CA ALA A 114 3.25 -1.09 -9.11
C ALA A 114 1.79 -0.85 -9.48
N VAL A 115 0.89 -1.47 -8.74
CA VAL A 115 -0.53 -1.12 -8.69
C VAL A 115 -0.87 -0.76 -7.25
N ILE A 116 -1.30 0.47 -7.04
CA ILE A 116 -1.81 0.95 -5.75
C ILE A 116 -3.31 1.17 -5.91
N SER A 117 -4.10 0.46 -5.11
CA SER A 117 -5.56 0.56 -5.11
C SER A 117 -6.04 1.08 -3.77
N ILE A 118 -6.92 2.06 -3.80
CA ILE A 118 -7.58 2.65 -2.65
C ILE A 118 -9.07 2.32 -2.76
N LEU A 119 -9.65 1.77 -1.70
CA LEU A 119 -11.07 1.46 -1.60
C LEU A 119 -11.70 2.29 -0.47
N ILE A 120 -12.69 3.08 -0.83
CA ILE A 120 -13.40 4.00 0.06
C ILE A 120 -14.87 3.57 0.16
N PRO A 121 -15.38 3.23 1.34
CA PRO A 121 -16.80 2.95 1.53
C PRO A 121 -17.67 4.19 1.27
N LEU A 122 -18.75 4.04 0.50
CA LEU A 122 -19.71 5.12 0.23
C LEU A 122 -20.86 5.05 1.24
N ARG A 123 -20.76 5.85 2.31
CA ARG A 123 -21.84 6.04 3.29
C ARG A 123 -22.92 6.98 2.71
N LYS A 124 -24.16 6.80 3.15
CA LYS A 124 -25.27 7.73 2.84
C LYS A 124 -25.18 8.94 3.75
#